data_AF-A0A445CTW7-F1
#
_entry.id   AF-A0A445CTW7-F1
#
_cell.length_a   1.000
_cell.length_b   1.000
_cell.length_c   1.000
_cell.angle_alpha   90.00
_cell.angle_beta   90.00
_cell.angle_gamma   90.00
#
_symmetry.space_group_name_H-M   'P 1'
#
loop_
_entity.id
_entity.type
_entity.pdbx_description
1 polymer ?
#
loop_
_entity_poly.entity_id
_entity_poly.type
_entity_poly.pdbx_seq_one_letter_code
_entity_poly.pdbx_strand_id
1 'polypeptide(L)'
;MCHAIKRLFCGMGVNPAVHELDEDPLGKDLERALIRLLGTSSVVPVVFIGGKLIGTMDRVMACHINGTLVPLLKEAGALWL
;
A
#
# COMPACT_ATOMS: atom_id res chain seq x y z
N MET A 1 -1.85 -1.38 -12.42
CA MET A 1 -1.81 -2.29 -11.25
C MET A 1 -2.29 -1.62 -9.97
N CYS A 2 -2.02 -0.33 -9.74
CA CYS A 2 -2.48 0.44 -8.57
C CYS A 2 -4.01 0.37 -8.33
N HIS A 3 -4.81 0.37 -9.39
CA HIS A 3 -6.26 0.23 -9.30
C HIS A 3 -6.73 -1.06 -8.64
N ALA A 4 -5.98 -2.18 -8.76
CA ALA A 4 -6.35 -3.45 -8.13
C ALA A 4 -6.27 -3.35 -6.60
N ILE A 5 -5.18 -2.77 -6.09
CA ILE A 5 -4.98 -2.54 -4.66
C ILE A 5 -6.00 -1.54 -4.11
N LYS A 6 -6.28 -0.45 -4.86
CA LYS A 6 -7.32 0.51 -4.48
C LYS A 6 -8.69 -0.17 -4.36
N ARG A 7 -9.07 -0.99 -5.35
CA ARG A 7 -10.32 -1.76 -5.33
C ARG A 7 -10.36 -2.80 -4.22
N LEU A 8 -9.25 -3.46 -3.92
CA LEU A 8 -9.15 -4.41 -2.80
C LEU A 8 -9.49 -3.72 -1.48
N PHE A 9 -8.82 -2.61 -1.17
CA PHE A 9 -9.07 -1.86 0.07
C PHE A 9 -10.50 -1.30 0.12
N CYS A 10 -10.98 -0.65 -0.94
CA CYS A 10 -12.35 -0.15 -1.00
C CYS A 10 -13.38 -1.28 -0.85
N GLY A 11 -13.14 -2.46 -1.45
CA GLY A 11 -13.99 -3.63 -1.32
C GLY A 11 -14.04 -4.22 0.09
N MET A 12 -12.99 -4.01 0.89
CA MET A 12 -12.97 -4.35 2.32
C MET A 12 -13.59 -3.26 3.21
N GLY A 13 -14.13 -2.17 2.64
CA GLY A 13 -14.67 -1.04 3.41
C GLY A 13 -13.61 -0.06 3.95
N VAL A 14 -12.36 -0.19 3.48
CA VAL A 14 -11.27 0.73 3.84
C VAL A 14 -11.25 1.91 2.87
N ASN A 15 -11.00 3.12 3.38
CA ASN A 15 -10.75 4.31 2.56
C ASN A 15 -9.25 4.64 2.54
N PRO A 16 -8.47 4.13 1.58
CA PRO A 16 -7.03 4.38 1.53
C PRO A 16 -6.72 5.80 1.04
N ALA A 17 -5.74 6.46 1.68
CA ALA A 17 -5.09 7.63 1.09
C ALA A 17 -4.22 7.17 -0.08
N VAL A 18 -4.42 7.76 -1.26
CA VAL A 18 -3.67 7.44 -2.48
C VAL A 18 -2.81 8.64 -2.84
N HIS A 19 -1.50 8.39 -2.98
CA HIS A 19 -0.53 9.38 -3.45
C HIS A 19 -0.07 8.99 -4.85
N GLU A 20 -0.51 9.76 -5.85
CA GLU A 20 -0.14 9.55 -7.25
C GLU A 20 1.22 10.21 -7.51
N LEU A 21 2.28 9.40 -7.59
CA LEU A 21 3.67 9.88 -7.72
C LEU A 21 3.95 10.55 -9.07
N ASP A 22 3.17 10.23 -10.09
CA ASP A 22 3.28 10.83 -11.43
C ASP A 22 2.68 12.24 -11.49
N GLU A 23 1.79 12.59 -10.55
CA GLU A 23 1.18 13.91 -10.44
C GLU A 23 1.87 14.82 -9.40
N ASP A 24 2.71 14.25 -8.53
CA ASP A 24 3.45 15.00 -7.50
C ASP A 24 4.74 15.63 -8.07
N PRO A 25 4.97 16.95 -7.90
CA PRO A 25 6.22 17.60 -8.29
C PRO A 25 7.49 16.96 -7.71
N LEU A 26 7.39 16.37 -6.50
CA LEU A 26 8.46 15.66 -5.79
C LEU A 26 8.41 14.14 -6.04
N GLY A 27 7.49 13.66 -6.87
CA GLY A 27 7.23 12.24 -7.08
C GLY A 27 8.44 11.43 -7.53
N LYS A 28 9.31 12.00 -8.38
CA LYS A 28 10.56 11.35 -8.81
C LYS A 28 11.55 11.15 -7.66
N ASP A 29 11.62 12.08 -6.72
CA ASP A 29 12.50 11.95 -5.56
C ASP A 29 11.95 10.92 -4.57
N LEU A 30 10.62 10.91 -4.39
CA LEU A 30 9.93 9.92 -3.57
C LEU A 30 10.05 8.51 -4.17
N GLU A 31 9.89 8.35 -5.48
CA GLU A 31 10.12 7.10 -6.19
C GLU A 31 11.55 6.57 -5.98
N ARG A 32 12.57 7.43 -6.12
CA ARG A 32 13.96 7.06 -5.85
C ARG A 32 14.19 6.63 -4.39
N ALA A 33 13.55 7.31 -3.44
CA ALA A 33 13.62 6.94 -2.03
C ALA A 33 12.98 5.56 -1.79
N LEU A 34 11.81 5.29 -2.40
CA LEU A 34 11.13 4.01 -2.32
C LEU A 34 11.96 2.87 -2.97
N ILE A 35 12.62 3.13 -4.11
CA ILE A 35 13.51 2.16 -4.77
C ILE A 35 14.65 1.77 -3.83
N ARG A 36 15.26 2.76 -3.17
CA ARG A 36 16.34 2.52 -2.19
C ARG A 36 15.85 1.76 -0.96
N LEU A 37 14.63 2.05 -0.49
CA LEU A 37 14.05 1.41 0.69
C LEU A 37 13.65 -0.05 0.44
N LEU A 38 13.09 -0.33 -0.75
CA LEU A 38 12.55 -1.63 -1.11
C LEU A 38 13.55 -2.52 -1.87
N GLY A 39 14.62 -1.94 -2.41
CA GLY A 39 15.60 -2.67 -3.22
C GLY A 39 15.05 -3.19 -4.55
N THR A 40 13.95 -2.62 -5.04
CA THR A 40 13.28 -3.03 -6.29
C THR A 40 13.10 -1.84 -7.23
N SER A 41 13.19 -2.08 -8.53
CA SER A 41 13.00 -1.07 -9.57
C SER A 41 11.54 -0.74 -9.86
N SER A 42 10.60 -1.62 -9.48
CA SER A 42 9.16 -1.39 -9.62
C SER A 42 8.54 -1.18 -8.25
N VAL A 43 8.33 0.09 -7.89
CA VAL A 43 7.84 0.45 -6.55
C VAL A 43 6.34 0.60 -6.49
N VAL A 44 5.65 1.00 -7.57
CA VAL A 44 4.22 1.30 -7.50
C VAL A 44 3.37 0.05 -7.79
N PRO A 45 2.38 -0.31 -6.95
CA PRO A 45 1.99 0.36 -5.70
C PRO A 45 2.84 -0.06 -4.50
N VAL A 46 3.21 0.91 -3.64
CA VAL A 46 3.71 0.67 -2.27
C VAL A 46 2.58 0.95 -1.28
N VAL A 47 2.38 0.06 -0.31
CA VAL A 47 1.35 0.20 0.71
C VAL A 47 1.96 0.33 2.10
N PHE A 48 1.45 1.30 2.86
CA PHE A 48 1.71 1.48 4.28
C PHE A 48 0.39 1.33 5.05
N ILE A 49 0.43 0.66 6.20
CA ILE A 49 -0.72 0.49 7.10
C ILE A 49 -0.28 0.85 8.52
N GLY A 50 -0.99 1.78 9.17
CA GLY A 50 -0.65 2.24 10.53
C GLY A 50 0.79 2.77 10.64
N GLY A 51 1.30 3.41 9.59
CA GLY A 51 2.68 3.91 9.51
C GLY A 51 3.75 2.84 9.21
N LYS A 52 3.38 1.56 9.09
CA LYS A 52 4.30 0.46 8.78
C LYS A 52 4.31 0.16 7.27
N LEU A 53 5.50 -0.04 6.71
CA LEU A 53 5.67 -0.49 5.32
C LEU A 53 5.25 -1.96 5.18
N ILE A 54 4.17 -2.21 4.42
CA ILE A 54 3.75 -3.56 4.06
C ILE A 54 4.52 -4.05 2.84
N GLY A 55 4.70 -3.16 1.85
CA GLY A 55 5.52 -3.42 0.67
C GLY A 55 4.73 -3.22 -0.62
N THR A 56 5.17 -3.91 -1.67
CA THR A 56 4.54 -3.88 -2.99
C THR A 56 3.29 -4.77 -3.06
N MET A 57 2.61 -4.74 -4.20
CA MET A 57 1.41 -5.54 -4.45
C MET A 57 1.52 -7.00 -4.00
N ASP A 58 2.62 -7.71 -4.32
CA ASP A 58 2.77 -9.13 -3.99
C ASP A 58 2.70 -9.40 -2.49
N ARG A 59 3.33 -8.55 -1.68
CA ARG A 59 3.27 -8.66 -0.22
C ARG A 59 1.87 -8.37 0.31
N VAL A 60 1.20 -7.36 -0.23
CA VAL A 60 -0.18 -7.02 0.17
C VAL A 60 -1.13 -8.17 -0.16
N MET A 61 -1.00 -8.77 -1.34
CA MET A 61 -1.79 -9.94 -1.74
C MET A 61 -1.47 -11.16 -0.88
N ALA A 62 -0.20 -11.41 -0.55
CA ALA A 62 0.18 -12.47 0.37
C ALA A 62 -0.45 -12.27 1.77
N CYS A 63 -0.45 -11.04 2.29
CA CYS A 63 -1.13 -10.67 3.53
C CYS A 63 -2.66 -10.84 3.46
N HIS A 64 -3.26 -10.59 2.30
CA HIS A 64 -4.69 -10.81 2.10
C HIS A 64 -5.03 -12.32 2.11
N ILE A 65 -4.26 -13.12 1.37
CA ILE A 65 -4.46 -14.57 1.24
C ILE A 65 -4.23 -15.30 2.57
N ASN A 66 -3.20 -14.91 3.33
CA ASN A 66 -2.88 -15.54 4.62
C ASN A 66 -3.73 -15.01 5.79
N GLY A 67 -4.66 -14.09 5.53
CA GLY A 67 -5.57 -13.51 6.53
C GLY A 67 -4.95 -12.46 7.47
N THR A 68 -3.66 -12.13 7.34
CA THR A 68 -2.99 -11.15 8.23
C THR A 68 -3.35 -9.70 7.91
N LEU A 69 -3.90 -9.42 6.73
CA LEU A 69 -4.25 -8.06 6.32
C LEU A 69 -5.36 -7.44 7.17
N VAL A 70 -6.38 -8.23 7.54
CA VAL A 70 -7.52 -7.76 8.34
C VAL A 70 -7.10 -7.31 9.75
N PRO A 71 -6.33 -8.11 10.52
CA PRO A 71 -5.76 -7.66 11.80
C PRO A 71 -4.97 -6.36 11.69
N LEU A 72 -4.09 -6.22 10.68
CA LEU A 72 -3.30 -5.01 10.48
C LEU A 72 -4.16 -3.77 10.24
N LEU A 73 -5.24 -3.91 9.47
CA LEU A 73 -6.19 -2.82 9.21
C LEU A 73 -6.99 -2.43 10.46
N LYS A 74 -7.36 -3.41 11.30
CA LYS A 74 -8.03 -3.15 12.59
C LYS A 74 -7.11 -2.42 13.56
N GLU A 75 -5.87 -2.89 13.71
CA GLU A 75 -4.86 -2.25 14.56
C GLU A 75 -4.59 -0.81 14.12
N ALA A 76 -4.62 -0.53 12.82
CA ALA A 76 -4.46 0.80 12.27
C ALA A 76 -5.74 1.67 12.36
N GLY A 77 -6.86 1.15 12.87
CA GLY A 77 -8.15 1.85 12.92
C GLY A 77 -8.79 2.09 11.54
N ALA A 78 -8.29 1.41 10.50
CA ALA A 78 -8.76 1.54 9.13
C ALA A 78 -9.99 0.65 8.84
N LEU A 79 -10.26 -0.33 9.71
CA LEU A 79 -11.39 -1.25 9.61
C LEU A 79 -12.02 -1.47 10.99
N TRP A 80 -13.35 -1.39 11.08
CA TRP A 80 -14.10 -1.37 12.35
C TRP A 80 -14.89 -2.64 12.69
N LEU A 81 -14.94 -3.63 11.79
CA LEU A 81 -15.66 -4.91 11.97
C LEU A 81 -14.71 -6.07 12.18
#